data_AF-A0A427AT14-F1
#
_entry.id   AF-A0A427AT14-F1
#
_cell.length_a   1.000
_cell.length_b   1.000
_cell.length_c   1.000
_cell.angle_alpha   90.00
_cell.angle_beta   90.00
_cell.angle_gamma   90.00
#
_symmetry.space_group_name_H-M   'P 1'
#
loop_
_entity.id
_entity.type
_entity.pdbx_description
1 polymer ?
#
loop_
_entity_poly.entity_id
_entity_poly.type
_entity_poly.pdbx_seq_one_letter_code
_entity_poly.pdbx_strand_id
1 'polypeptide(L)'
;MEVSRPFPPAAAADMIRFHSKEYIDFLASVSPVTAAALASASSSFACQLKRSNLDFDCPIFEGLSQFCQASAGGSIGATVKINRGDADIAINWAGGLHHAKKCEAPASATSTASSSSSSSTE
;
A
#
# COMPACT_ATOMS: atom_id res chain seq x y z
N MET A 1 9.22 30.90 4.00
CA MET A 1 8.73 29.53 3.82
C MET A 1 7.30 29.61 3.30
N GLU A 2 7.02 29.03 2.14
CA GLU A 2 5.66 28.91 1.63
C GLU A 2 4.98 27.72 2.29
N VAL A 3 3.78 27.92 2.86
CA VAL A 3 3.00 26.86 3.49
C VAL A 3 1.91 26.42 2.52
N SER A 4 2.04 25.20 2.00
CA SER A 4 1.05 24.62 1.08
C SER A 4 0.31 23.48 1.77
N ARG A 5 -1.01 23.42 1.61
CA ARG A 5 -1.77 22.20 1.92
C ARG A 5 -1.50 21.20 0.80
N PRO A 6 -1.06 19.96 1.09
CA PRO A 6 -0.86 18.96 0.05
C PRO A 6 -2.21 18.63 -0.59
N PHE A 7 -2.39 19.09 -1.83
CA PHE A 7 -3.60 18.90 -2.62
C PHE A 7 -3.23 18.86 -4.12
N PRO A 8 -3.75 17.90 -4.90
CA PRO A 8 -4.64 16.82 -4.47
C PRO A 8 -3.92 15.76 -3.59
N PRO A 9 -4.65 15.01 -2.74
CA PRO A 9 -4.13 13.78 -2.12
C PRO A 9 -3.61 12.84 -3.20
N ALA A 10 -2.64 11.98 -2.87
CA ALA A 10 -2.13 11.01 -3.85
C ALA A 10 -3.28 10.12 -4.36
N ALA A 11 -3.47 10.10 -5.67
CA ALA A 11 -4.47 9.23 -6.27
C ALA A 11 -3.99 7.77 -6.19
N ALA A 12 -4.92 6.82 -6.23
CA ALA A 12 -4.58 5.40 -6.34
C ALA A 12 -3.60 5.14 -7.51
N ALA A 13 -3.80 5.84 -8.64
CA ALA A 13 -2.93 5.79 -9.82
C ALA A 13 -1.48 6.21 -9.55
N ASP A 14 -1.23 7.10 -8.58
CA ASP A 14 0.12 7.50 -8.21
C ASP A 14 0.77 6.47 -7.27
N MET A 15 -0.01 5.91 -6.33
CA MET A 15 0.48 4.93 -5.37
C MET A 15 0.83 3.59 -6.02
N ILE A 16 0.07 3.16 -7.04
CA ILE A 16 0.34 1.91 -7.78
C ILE A 16 1.57 1.99 -8.70
N ARG A 17 2.21 3.15 -8.84
CA ARG A 17 3.49 3.25 -9.56
C ARG A 17 4.59 2.44 -8.87
N PHE A 18 4.50 2.26 -7.55
CA PHE A 18 5.39 1.40 -6.78
C PHE A 18 4.65 0.19 -6.19
N HIS A 19 3.51 0.40 -5.52
CA HIS A 19 2.77 -0.66 -4.84
C HIS A 19 1.92 -1.50 -5.80
N SER A 20 1.56 -2.72 -5.40
CA SER A 20 0.56 -3.50 -6.15
C SER A 20 -0.83 -2.88 -6.05
N LYS A 21 -1.65 -3.09 -7.09
CA LYS A 21 -3.03 -2.61 -7.11
C LYS A 21 -3.83 -3.24 -5.97
N GLU A 22 -3.62 -4.53 -5.73
CA GLU A 22 -4.29 -5.31 -4.69
C GLU A 22 -4.00 -4.75 -3.30
N TYR A 23 -2.77 -4.28 -3.06
CA TYR A 23 -2.40 -3.65 -1.79
C TYR A 23 -3.09 -2.29 -1.59
N ILE A 24 -3.16 -1.46 -2.63
CA ILE A 24 -3.86 -0.17 -2.56
C ILE A 24 -5.37 -0.35 -2.39
N ASP A 25 -5.97 -1.32 -3.08
CA ASP A 25 -7.38 -1.67 -2.93
C ASP A 25 -7.67 -2.22 -1.52
N PHE A 26 -6.74 -3.00 -0.96
CA PHE A 26 -6.82 -3.45 0.44
C PHE A 26 -6.81 -2.27 1.41
N LEU A 27 -5.85 -1.35 1.29
CA LEU A 27 -5.78 -0.16 2.14
C LEU A 27 -7.02 0.73 2.04
N ALA A 28 -7.68 0.76 0.88
CA ALA A 28 -8.90 1.53 0.66
C ALA A 28 -10.16 0.85 1.24
N SER A 29 -10.15 -0.48 1.39
CA SER A 29 -11.31 -1.25 1.87
C SER A 29 -11.27 -1.58 3.36
N VAL A 30 -10.11 -1.46 3.99
CA VAL A 30 -9.92 -1.84 5.38
C VAL A 30 -10.34 -0.73 6.36
N SER A 31 -11.11 -1.11 7.37
CA SER A 31 -11.50 -0.31 8.54
C SER A 31 -11.38 -1.13 9.83
N PRO A 32 -11.40 -0.49 11.02
CA PRO A 32 -11.39 -1.23 12.29
C PRO A 32 -12.53 -2.24 12.41
N VAL A 33 -13.71 -1.92 11.86
CA VAL A 33 -14.89 -2.81 11.86
C VAL A 33 -14.64 -4.03 10.97
N THR A 34 -14.12 -3.83 9.75
CA THR A 34 -13.82 -4.95 8.86
C THR A 34 -12.67 -5.79 9.38
N ALA A 35 -11.67 -5.18 10.04
CA ALA A 35 -10.55 -5.87 10.66
C ALA A 35 -11.01 -6.80 11.80
N ALA A 36 -11.90 -6.31 12.67
CA ALA A 36 -12.49 -7.12 13.75
C ALA A 36 -13.34 -8.28 13.20
N ALA A 37 -14.14 -8.04 12.16
CA ALA A 37 -14.92 -9.09 11.49
C ALA A 37 -14.03 -10.12 10.78
N LEU A 38 -12.90 -9.68 10.23
CA LEU A 38 -11.89 -10.56 9.62
C LEU A 38 -11.18 -11.43 10.67
N ALA A 39 -10.86 -10.87 11.83
CA ALA A 39 -10.17 -11.59 12.90
C ALA A 39 -11.01 -12.77 13.44
N SER A 40 -12.34 -12.66 13.38
CA SER A 40 -13.26 -13.74 13.81
C SER A 40 -13.60 -14.75 12.71
N ALA A 41 -13.26 -14.48 11.44
CA ALA A 41 -13.55 -15.35 10.31
C ALA A 41 -12.25 -16.03 9.83
N SER A 42 -12.23 -17.37 9.75
CA SER A 42 -11.18 -18.13 9.03
C SER A 42 -11.30 -17.95 7.51
N SER A 43 -11.20 -16.70 7.08
CA SER A 43 -11.31 -16.24 5.70
C SER A 43 -9.91 -16.11 5.09
N SER A 44 -9.81 -16.26 3.76
CA SER A 44 -8.60 -15.98 2.98
C SER A 44 -7.96 -14.62 3.28
N PHE A 45 -8.77 -13.68 3.78
CA PHE A 45 -8.41 -12.34 4.21
C PHE A 45 -7.74 -12.29 5.60
N ALA A 46 -8.05 -13.18 6.54
CA ALA A 46 -7.32 -13.30 7.82
C ALA A 46 -5.88 -13.81 7.60
N CYS A 47 -5.67 -14.62 6.54
CA CYS A 47 -4.34 -14.96 6.03
C CYS A 47 -3.63 -13.75 5.39
N GLN A 48 -4.34 -12.73 4.89
CA GLN A 48 -3.75 -11.48 4.39
C GLN A 48 -3.30 -10.57 5.55
N LEU A 49 -4.09 -10.49 6.63
CA LEU A 49 -3.70 -9.77 7.86
C LEU A 49 -2.44 -10.37 8.51
N LYS A 50 -2.42 -11.70 8.72
CA LYS A 50 -1.25 -12.40 9.30
C LYS A 50 0.01 -12.34 8.44
N ARG A 51 -0.13 -12.16 7.11
CA ARG A 51 1.01 -12.09 6.17
C ARG A 51 1.52 -10.67 5.91
N SER A 52 0.78 -9.65 6.33
CA SER A 52 1.12 -8.24 6.08
C SER A 52 1.84 -7.56 7.26
N ASN A 53 2.24 -8.29 8.31
CA ASN A 53 2.79 -7.74 9.57
C ASN A 53 1.90 -6.67 10.25
N LEU A 54 0.65 -6.49 9.79
CA LEU A 54 -0.29 -5.49 10.31
C LEU A 54 -0.86 -5.88 11.69
N ASP A 55 -0.58 -7.09 12.18
CA ASP A 55 -1.13 -7.60 13.45
C ASP A 55 -0.45 -7.01 14.70
N PHE A 56 0.75 -6.42 14.61
CA PHE A 56 1.45 -5.85 15.79
C PHE A 56 2.12 -4.49 15.55
N ASP A 57 2.85 -4.31 14.45
CA ASP A 57 3.65 -3.09 14.24
C ASP A 57 2.90 -1.98 13.46
N CYS A 58 1.86 -2.34 12.72
CA CYS A 58 1.15 -1.45 11.80
C CYS A 58 -0.39 -1.61 11.95
N PRO A 59 -1.00 -1.07 13.02
CA PRO A 59 -2.41 -1.28 13.31
C PRO A 59 -3.33 -0.61 12.28
N ILE A 60 -4.48 -1.22 12.05
CA ILE A 60 -5.57 -0.63 11.25
C ILE A 60 -6.33 0.37 12.12
N PHE A 61 -6.50 1.58 11.61
CA PHE A 61 -7.25 2.65 12.27
C PHE A 61 -8.20 3.35 11.27
N GLU A 62 -9.16 4.08 11.82
CA GLU A 62 -10.11 4.86 11.02
C GLU A 62 -9.37 5.96 10.25
N GLY A 63 -9.50 5.99 8.93
CA GLY A 63 -8.82 6.97 8.09
C GLY A 63 -7.42 6.56 7.59
N LEU A 64 -7.03 5.29 7.71
CA LEU A 64 -5.73 4.77 7.26
C LEU A 64 -5.42 5.14 5.80
N SER A 65 -6.37 4.93 4.89
CA SER A 65 -6.20 5.26 3.47
C SER A 65 -5.91 6.75 3.26
N GLN A 66 -6.69 7.62 3.92
CA GLN A 66 -6.55 9.07 3.83
C GLN A 66 -5.21 9.55 4.40
N PHE A 67 -4.75 8.93 5.49
CA PHE A 67 -3.43 9.18 6.04
C PHE A 67 -2.32 8.87 5.02
N CYS A 68 -2.37 7.68 4.41
CA CYS A 68 -1.41 7.28 3.37
C CYS A 68 -1.43 8.23 2.16
N GLN A 69 -2.63 8.62 1.69
CA GLN A 69 -2.80 9.54 0.57
C GLN A 69 -2.25 10.93 0.86
N ALA A 70 -2.43 11.45 2.08
CA ALA A 70 -1.92 12.74 2.49
C ALA A 70 -0.39 12.74 2.61
N SER A 71 0.18 11.71 3.24
CA SER A 71 1.63 11.51 3.38
C SER A 71 2.31 11.43 2.01
N ALA A 72 1.84 10.53 1.13
CA ALA A 72 2.39 10.36 -0.20
C ALA A 72 2.15 11.59 -1.09
N GLY A 73 0.97 12.20 -1.02
CA GLY A 73 0.61 13.39 -1.80
C GLY A 73 1.52 14.58 -1.47
N GLY A 74 1.89 14.76 -0.20
CA GLY A 74 2.87 15.77 0.21
C GLY A 74 4.24 15.57 -0.44
N SER A 75 4.74 14.33 -0.48
CA SER A 75 6.05 14.02 -1.08
C SER A 75 6.04 14.19 -2.61
N ILE A 76 4.94 13.78 -3.27
CA ILE A 76 4.76 13.97 -4.70
C ILE A 76 4.67 15.47 -5.04
N GLY A 77 3.85 16.22 -4.32
CA GLY A 77 3.72 17.68 -4.52
C GLY A 77 5.02 18.44 -4.28
N ALA A 78 5.78 18.06 -3.24
CA ALA A 78 7.11 18.59 -2.97
C ALA A 78 8.08 18.34 -4.15
N THR A 79 8.09 17.11 -4.68
CA THR A 79 8.91 16.74 -5.84
C THR A 79 8.50 17.52 -7.08
N VAL A 80 7.20 17.74 -7.30
CA VAL A 80 6.71 18.54 -8.44
C VAL A 80 7.20 19.99 -8.35
N LYS A 81 7.19 20.61 -7.18
CA LYS A 81 7.71 21.97 -6.99
C LYS A 81 9.20 22.07 -7.29
N ILE A 82 9.99 21.13 -6.77
CA ILE A 82 11.42 21.07 -7.05
C ILE A 82 11.68 20.89 -8.55
N ASN A 83 10.99 19.95 -9.19
CA ASN A 83 11.16 19.68 -10.63
C ASN A 83 10.80 20.86 -11.54
N ARG A 84 9.88 21.72 -11.10
CA ARG A 84 9.49 22.94 -11.83
C ARG A 84 10.42 24.13 -11.59
N GLY A 85 11.32 24.03 -10.62
CA GLY A 85 12.12 25.16 -10.16
C GLY A 85 11.34 26.16 -9.30
N ASP A 86 10.16 25.76 -8.81
CA ASP A 86 9.33 26.61 -7.93
C ASP A 86 9.87 26.64 -6.49
N ALA A 87 10.75 25.71 -6.12
CA ALA A 87 11.41 25.66 -4.82
C ALA A 87 12.78 24.97 -4.89
N ASP A 88 13.77 25.51 -4.18
CA ASP A 88 15.07 24.85 -3.98
C ASP A 88 15.00 23.75 -2.92
N ILE A 89 14.16 23.96 -1.89
CA ILE A 89 13.97 23.05 -0.77
C ILE A 89 12.47 22.91 -0.50
N ALA A 90 12.00 21.67 -0.44
CA ALA A 90 10.64 21.33 -0.05
C ALA A 90 10.66 20.33 1.12
N ILE A 91 9.77 20.55 2.10
CA ILE A 91 9.74 19.78 3.35
C ILE A 91 8.36 19.15 3.51
N ASN A 92 8.32 17.83 3.70
CA ASN A 92 7.12 17.08 4.05
C ASN A 92 7.38 16.20 5.28
N TRP A 93 7.05 16.72 6.47
CA TRP A 93 7.22 15.98 7.72
C TRP A 93 6.29 14.78 7.88
N ALA A 94 5.16 14.76 7.17
CA ALA A 94 4.26 13.61 7.17
C ALA A 94 4.76 12.46 6.28
N GLY A 95 5.78 12.70 5.46
CA GLY A 95 6.41 11.70 4.58
C GLY A 95 7.44 10.83 5.30
N GLY A 96 8.30 10.15 4.53
CA GLY A 96 9.42 9.40 5.08
C GLY A 96 9.07 8.01 5.65
N LEU A 97 7.90 7.46 5.30
CA LEU A 97 7.47 6.10 5.70
C LEU A 97 8.22 5.02 4.89
N HIS A 98 9.53 4.89 5.16
CA HIS A 98 10.47 4.10 4.36
C HIS A 98 10.41 2.58 4.54
N HIS A 99 9.64 2.07 5.51
CA HIS A 99 9.52 0.63 5.75
C HIS A 99 8.52 -0.05 4.82
N ALA A 100 7.63 0.71 4.17
CA ALA A 100 6.61 0.18 3.27
C ALA A 100 7.22 -0.54 2.06
N LYS A 101 6.67 -1.71 1.74
CA LYS A 101 7.10 -2.56 0.61
C LYS A 101 6.10 -2.57 -0.53
N LYS A 102 6.54 -3.04 -1.70
CA LYS A 102 5.72 -3.14 -2.93
C LYS A 102 4.50 -4.05 -2.75
N CYS A 103 4.72 -5.23 -2.17
CA CYS A 103 3.70 -6.22 -1.86
C CYS A 103 3.96 -6.77 -0.46
N GLU A 104 3.34 -6.18 0.56
CA GLU A 104 3.10 -6.89 1.82
C GLU A 104 1.64 -7.42 1.89
N ALA A 105 0.92 -7.39 0.76
CA ALA A 105 -0.30 -8.18 0.51
C ALA A 105 -0.03 -9.16 -0.67
N PRO A 106 -0.52 -10.40 -0.60
CA PRO A 106 0.05 -11.50 -1.38
C PRO A 106 -0.24 -11.44 -2.88
N ALA A 107 0.77 -11.87 -3.63
CA ALA A 107 0.64 -12.36 -4.98
C ALA A 107 -0.48 -13.41 -5.08
N SER A 108 -1.30 -13.30 -6.11
CA SER A 108 -2.22 -14.36 -6.53
C SER A 108 -1.42 -15.65 -6.72
N ALA A 109 -1.83 -16.71 -6.03
CA ALA A 109 -1.38 -18.06 -6.32
C ALA A 109 -1.88 -18.48 -7.71
N THR A 110 -1.09 -18.19 -8.73
CA THR A 110 -1.16 -18.85 -10.04
C THR A 110 0.23 -19.36 -10.39
N SER A 111 0.75 -20.23 -9.54
CA SER A 111 1.75 -21.23 -9.92
C SER A 111 1.08 -22.60 -9.96
N THR A 112 0.25 -22.85 -10.97
CA THR A 112 0.11 -24.23 -11.45
C THR A 112 1.23 -24.44 -12.46
N ALA A 113 2.37 -24.86 -11.95
CA ALA A 113 3.38 -25.55 -12.73
C ALA A 113 2.72 -26.79 -13.34
N SER A 114 2.43 -26.76 -14.64
CA SER A 114 2.18 -27.97 -15.42
C SER A 114 3.53 -28.55 -15.84
N SER A 115 4.26 -29.13 -14.89
CA SER A 115 5.28 -30.13 -15.20
C SER A 115 4.58 -31.48 -15.27
N SER A 116 4.04 -31.81 -16.45
CA SER A 116 3.66 -33.18 -16.76
C SER A 116 4.93 -33.94 -17.12
N SER A 117 5.48 -34.63 -16.12
CA SER A 117 6.36 -35.77 -16.29
C SER A 117 5.58 -36.91 -16.96
N SER A 118 5.97 -37.31 -18.17
CA SER A 118 5.64 -38.61 -18.72
C SER A 118 6.92 -39.43 -18.78
N SER A 119 7.09 -40.31 -17.80
CA SER A 119 8.07 -41.38 -17.78
C SER A 119 7.55 -42.58 -18.58
N SER A 120 8.39 -43.06 -19.50
CA SER A 120 8.63 -44.46 -19.91
C SER A 120 7.45 -45.40 -20.17
N THR A 121 7.39 -45.98 -21.39
CA THR A 121 7.68 -47.41 -21.66
C THR A 121 7.54 -47.74 -23.16
N GLU A 122 8.43 -48.64 -23.61
CA GLU A 122 8.60 -49.29 -24.93
C GLU A 122 9.38 -48.54 -26.03
#